data_AF-A0AAE2SAW8-F1
#
_entry.id   AF-A0AAE2SAW8-F1
#
_cell.length_a   1.000
_cell.length_b   1.000
_cell.length_c   1.000
_cell.angle_alpha   90.00
_cell.angle_beta   90.00
_cell.angle_gamma   90.00
#
_symmetry.space_group_name_H-M   'P 1'
#
loop_
_entity.id
_entity.type
_entity.pdbx_description
1 polymer ?
#
loop_
_entity_poly.entity_id
_entity_poly.type
_entity_poly.pdbx_seq_one_letter_code
_entity_poly.pdbx_strand_id
1 'polypeptide(L)'
;MKHTILTSTAAASILIGTAQAATVTWNNTSTDGLWYTDANWDTGSTPVVDGTDNVMINNGDTITHNPSADLDITTGSTVTVSGGSTVNQTVTNWQRLQGGTLTIDNATWNTTSYFRVGFDNGDAGGTFNLINGASATFDNEFHVGPDVTRAWTNPGFTFDMNIGGGSTLDLNGAVGMWLYDSDLSDYNINFTGAGTIEGRIGIETEGVANNVATWENLWDNGILQWNGANVGQFDDYFSTSGTAGTTEYTLTAVPEPSSAALVGLSGLALILRRRK
;
A
#
# COMPACT_ATOMS: atom_id res chain seq x y z
N MET A 1 -48.86 42.57 -36.56
CA MET A 1 -47.49 42.16 -36.21
C MET A 1 -47.55 41.42 -34.88
N LYS A 2 -47.27 40.11 -34.88
CA LYS A 2 -47.23 39.27 -33.67
C LYS A 2 -45.81 39.33 -33.11
N HIS A 3 -45.64 39.89 -31.92
CA HIS A 3 -44.35 39.87 -31.21
C HIS A 3 -44.26 38.57 -30.39
N THR A 4 -43.38 37.68 -30.83
CA THR A 4 -43.00 36.47 -30.09
C THR A 4 -41.94 36.87 -29.07
N ILE A 5 -42.28 36.81 -27.78
CA ILE A 5 -41.34 37.00 -26.67
C ILE A 5 -40.58 35.68 -26.49
N LEU A 6 -39.29 35.67 -26.80
CA LEU A 6 -38.38 34.58 -26.44
C LEU A 6 -38.04 34.70 -24.95
N THR A 7 -38.52 33.76 -24.15
CA THR A 7 -38.09 33.60 -22.76
C THR A 7 -36.78 32.82 -22.76
N SER A 8 -35.66 33.49 -22.49
CA SER A 8 -34.35 32.85 -22.31
C SER A 8 -34.22 32.30 -20.88
N THR A 9 -34.33 30.98 -20.73
CA THR A 9 -34.05 30.30 -19.46
C THR A 9 -32.54 30.20 -19.27
N ALA A 10 -31.98 30.96 -18.33
CA ALA A 10 -30.59 30.80 -17.92
C ALA A 10 -30.49 29.60 -16.97
N ALA A 11 -29.83 28.52 -17.40
CA ALA A 11 -29.48 27.41 -16.54
C ALA A 11 -28.26 27.79 -15.69
N ALA A 12 -28.48 28.01 -14.39
CA ALA A 12 -27.39 28.14 -13.43
C ALA A 12 -26.86 26.73 -13.11
N SER A 13 -25.74 26.35 -13.73
CA SER A 13 -24.98 25.16 -13.32
C SER A 13 -24.31 25.45 -11.98
N ILE A 14 -24.89 24.95 -10.89
CA ILE A 14 -24.26 24.93 -9.57
C ILE A 14 -23.12 23.90 -9.65
N LEU A 15 -21.89 24.40 -9.77
CA LEU A 15 -20.69 23.60 -9.54
C LEU A 15 -20.66 23.25 -8.05
N ILE A 16 -21.19 22.08 -7.70
CA ILE A 16 -20.95 21.47 -6.39
C ILE A 16 -19.50 20.99 -6.45
N GLY A 17 -18.57 21.86 -6.06
CA GLY A 17 -17.21 21.43 -5.78
C GLY A 17 -17.28 20.48 -4.59
N THR A 18 -16.92 19.22 -4.79
CA THR A 18 -16.69 18.31 -3.67
C THR A 18 -15.58 18.93 -2.82
N ALA A 19 -15.85 19.15 -1.54
CA ALA A 19 -14.82 19.60 -0.62
C ALA A 19 -13.71 18.53 -0.62
N GLN A 20 -12.50 18.92 -1.00
CA GLN A 20 -11.34 18.03 -0.92
C GLN A 20 -10.90 17.94 0.54
N ALA A 21 -10.44 16.76 0.95
CA ALA A 21 -9.92 16.56 2.29
C ALA A 21 -8.74 17.50 2.57
N ALA A 22 -8.75 18.17 3.72
CA ALA A 22 -7.73 19.13 4.08
C ALA A 22 -6.41 18.41 4.39
N THR A 23 -5.26 18.93 3.93
CA THR A 23 -3.98 18.35 4.34
C THR A 23 -3.57 18.90 5.69
N VAL A 24 -3.38 18.00 6.66
CA VAL A 24 -2.89 18.27 8.01
C VAL A 24 -1.47 17.72 8.10
N THR A 25 -0.52 18.58 8.44
CA THR A 25 0.91 18.25 8.42
C THR A 25 1.46 18.12 9.83
N TRP A 26 2.22 17.06 10.06
CA TRP A 26 3.03 16.90 11.25
C TRP A 26 4.11 17.99 11.28
N ASN A 27 4.05 18.86 12.28
CA ASN A 27 5.01 19.96 12.44
C ASN A 27 5.94 19.77 13.65
N ASN A 28 5.71 18.71 14.43
CA ASN A 28 6.50 18.35 15.60
C ASN A 28 6.73 19.52 16.58
N THR A 29 5.75 20.42 16.74
CA THR A 29 5.97 21.59 17.62
C THR A 29 5.89 21.25 19.11
N SER A 30 5.34 20.08 19.46
CA SER A 30 5.46 19.52 20.81
C SER A 30 6.65 18.53 20.86
N THR A 31 7.23 18.34 22.06
CA THR A 31 8.41 17.47 22.23
C THR A 31 8.07 16.00 22.46
N ASP A 32 6.79 15.60 22.43
CA ASP A 32 6.36 14.26 22.87
C ASP A 32 6.40 13.19 21.77
N GLY A 33 6.41 13.59 20.49
CA GLY A 33 6.39 12.68 19.35
C GLY A 33 5.11 11.83 19.23
N LEU A 34 4.00 12.24 19.86
CA LEU A 34 2.76 11.47 19.91
C LEU A 34 1.76 11.91 18.84
N TRP A 35 1.28 10.96 18.02
CA TRP A 35 0.31 11.22 16.95
C TRP A 35 -0.94 11.96 17.44
N TYR A 36 -1.44 11.60 18.62
CA TYR A 36 -2.72 12.08 19.16
C TYR A 36 -2.59 13.35 20.03
N THR A 37 -1.42 14.00 20.02
CA THR A 37 -1.25 15.31 20.65
C THR A 37 -1.51 16.40 19.61
N ASP A 38 -2.60 17.15 19.80
CA ASP A 38 -3.06 18.23 18.93
C ASP A 38 -1.95 19.23 18.56
N ALA A 39 -1.06 19.53 19.50
CA ALA A 39 0.05 20.47 19.31
C ALA A 39 1.10 19.98 18.31
N ASN A 40 1.13 18.71 17.91
CA ASN A 40 2.07 18.21 16.90
C ASN A 40 1.62 18.43 15.45
N TRP A 41 0.43 19.00 15.26
CA TRP A 41 -0.16 19.23 13.95
C TRP A 41 -0.24 20.72 13.64
N ASP A 42 -0.08 21.08 12.36
CA ASP A 42 -0.14 22.47 11.88
C ASP A 42 -1.51 23.15 12.07
N THR A 43 -2.58 22.38 12.17
CA THR A 43 -3.92 22.85 12.49
C THR A 43 -4.17 23.04 13.98
N GLY A 44 -3.29 22.53 14.85
CA GLY A 44 -3.50 22.49 16.30
C GLY A 44 -4.60 21.51 16.72
N SER A 45 -4.89 20.49 15.90
CA SER A 45 -5.82 19.39 16.19
C SER A 45 -5.34 18.10 15.53
N THR A 46 -5.53 16.97 16.21
CA THR A 46 -5.27 15.64 15.65
C THR A 46 -6.12 15.41 14.39
N PRO A 47 -5.52 14.97 13.27
CA PRO A 47 -6.24 14.78 12.02
C PRO A 47 -7.28 13.67 12.10
N VAL A 48 -8.38 13.85 11.37
CA VAL A 48 -9.45 12.87 11.24
C VAL A 48 -9.42 12.23 9.86
N VAL A 49 -9.00 10.96 9.80
CA VAL A 49 -8.80 10.19 8.55
C VAL A 49 -10.08 9.49 8.06
N ASP A 50 -11.23 10.14 8.22
CA ASP A 50 -12.57 9.63 7.87
C ASP A 50 -13.11 10.12 6.51
N GLY A 51 -12.21 10.57 5.62
CA GLY A 51 -12.53 11.23 4.36
C GLY A 51 -12.46 12.76 4.43
N THR A 52 -12.19 13.33 5.62
CA THR A 52 -12.12 14.78 5.84
C THR A 52 -10.71 15.34 5.83
N ASP A 53 -9.72 14.61 6.37
CA ASP A 53 -8.32 15.03 6.35
C ASP A 53 -7.42 14.06 5.57
N ASN A 54 -6.37 14.63 5.00
CA ASN A 54 -5.17 13.95 4.53
C ASN A 54 -4.05 14.22 5.52
N VAL A 55 -3.30 13.19 5.90
CA VAL A 55 -2.20 13.30 6.85
C VAL A 55 -0.87 13.29 6.11
N MET A 56 -0.02 14.27 6.41
CA MET A 56 1.35 14.33 5.91
C MET A 56 2.33 14.32 7.07
N ILE A 57 3.21 13.33 7.09
CA ILE A 57 4.36 13.25 7.99
C ILE A 57 5.60 13.28 7.11
N ASN A 58 6.37 14.35 7.23
CA ASN A 58 7.60 14.55 6.48
C ASN A 58 8.65 15.15 7.43
N ASN A 59 9.91 15.27 7.01
CA ASN A 59 11.03 15.87 7.77
C ASN A 59 11.83 14.95 8.70
N GLY A 60 11.71 13.63 8.58
CA GLY A 60 12.59 12.69 9.31
C GLY A 60 12.19 12.49 10.78
N ASP A 61 10.97 12.88 11.15
CA ASP A 61 10.46 12.76 12.50
C ASP A 61 10.13 11.30 12.87
N THR A 62 10.27 10.97 14.14
CA THR A 62 9.79 9.69 14.69
C THR A 62 8.53 9.92 15.50
N ILE A 63 7.44 9.26 15.12
CA ILE A 63 6.11 9.38 15.69
C ILE A 63 5.72 8.08 16.36
N THR A 64 5.11 8.19 17.54
CA THR A 64 4.43 7.08 18.19
C THR A 64 2.93 7.24 18.05
N HIS A 65 2.30 6.28 17.37
CA HIS A 65 0.86 6.16 17.25
C HIS A 65 0.36 5.02 18.16
N ASN A 66 0.09 5.35 19.42
CA ASN A 66 -0.48 4.43 20.42
C ASN A 66 -1.90 4.87 20.80
N PRO A 67 -2.86 4.77 19.88
CA PRO A 67 -4.20 5.31 20.07
C PRO A 67 -4.98 4.52 21.12
N SER A 68 -6.08 5.09 21.61
CA SER A 68 -7.08 4.37 22.41
C SER A 68 -8.11 3.59 21.57
N ALA A 69 -8.08 3.79 20.25
CA ALA A 69 -8.99 3.23 19.26
C ALA A 69 -8.19 2.83 18.00
N ASP A 70 -8.83 2.15 17.06
CA ASP A 70 -8.17 1.74 15.82
C ASP A 70 -7.90 2.94 14.89
N LEU A 71 -6.86 2.84 14.06
CA LEU A 71 -6.57 3.82 13.01
C LEU A 71 -7.29 3.43 11.73
N ASP A 72 -8.27 4.21 11.32
CA ASP A 72 -9.07 3.94 10.13
C ASP A 72 -8.77 4.97 9.06
N ILE A 73 -8.12 4.57 7.97
CA ILE A 73 -7.88 5.43 6.81
C ILE A 73 -8.98 5.14 5.79
N THR A 74 -10.04 5.94 5.82
CA THR A 74 -11.24 5.69 5.03
C THR A 74 -11.21 6.37 3.66
N THR A 75 -12.23 6.09 2.85
CA THR A 75 -12.38 6.61 1.49
C THR A 75 -12.30 8.14 1.46
N GLY A 76 -11.39 8.66 0.64
CA GLY A 76 -11.16 10.11 0.48
C GLY A 76 -10.05 10.67 1.35
N SER A 77 -9.53 9.89 2.31
CA SER A 77 -8.38 10.23 3.13
C SER A 77 -7.11 9.50 2.67
N THR A 78 -5.98 10.17 2.86
CA THR A 78 -4.65 9.62 2.63
C THR A 78 -3.77 9.85 3.85
N VAL A 79 -2.89 8.90 4.15
CA VAL A 79 -1.79 9.07 5.09
C VAL A 79 -0.49 8.92 4.31
N THR A 80 0.35 9.95 4.32
CA THR A 80 1.67 9.91 3.68
C THR A 80 2.75 10.09 4.73
N VAL A 81 3.67 9.13 4.82
CA VAL A 81 4.88 9.21 5.64
C VAL A 81 6.08 9.26 4.72
N SER A 82 6.93 10.28 4.86
CA SER A 82 8.01 10.52 3.92
C SER A 82 9.25 11.17 4.52
N GLY A 83 10.29 11.32 3.71
CA GLY A 83 11.45 12.15 4.06
C GLY A 83 12.28 11.60 5.22
N GLY A 84 12.36 10.28 5.36
CA GLY A 84 13.06 9.57 6.43
C GLY A 84 12.25 9.43 7.71
N SER A 85 11.00 9.89 7.75
CA SER A 85 10.16 9.80 8.94
C SER A 85 9.83 8.35 9.31
N THR A 86 9.53 8.11 10.58
CA THR A 86 9.17 6.80 11.12
C THR A 86 7.87 6.90 11.91
N VAL A 87 6.92 5.99 11.67
CA VAL A 87 5.74 5.81 12.51
C VAL A 87 5.84 4.46 13.22
N ASN A 88 5.70 4.48 14.55
CA ASN A 88 5.70 3.29 15.38
C ASN A 88 4.36 3.14 16.10
N GLN A 89 3.76 1.96 16.05
CA GLN A 89 2.66 1.56 16.91
C GLN A 89 3.06 0.34 17.72
N THR A 90 2.90 0.41 19.05
CA THR A 90 3.28 -0.65 19.99
C THR A 90 2.10 -1.20 20.79
N VAL A 91 0.88 -0.80 20.43
CA VAL A 91 -0.38 -1.27 21.04
C VAL A 91 -1.15 -2.16 20.06
N THR A 92 -2.11 -2.93 20.58
CA THR A 92 -2.85 -3.95 19.83
C THR A 92 -4.05 -3.42 19.05
N ASN A 93 -4.24 -2.10 18.98
CA ASN A 93 -5.29 -1.49 18.16
C ASN A 93 -5.05 -1.80 16.68
N TRP A 94 -6.10 -1.95 15.89
CA TRP A 94 -5.95 -2.26 14.47
C TRP A 94 -5.55 -1.02 13.67
N GLN A 95 -4.89 -1.26 12.55
CA GLN A 95 -4.73 -0.27 11.49
C GLN A 95 -5.53 -0.75 10.29
N ARG A 96 -6.39 0.09 9.73
CA ARG A 96 -7.36 -0.30 8.71
C ARG A 96 -7.32 0.64 7.52
N LEU A 97 -7.28 0.09 6.31
CA LEU A 97 -7.64 0.78 5.08
C LEU A 97 -9.09 0.44 4.72
N GLN A 98 -9.94 1.47 4.64
CA GLN A 98 -11.36 1.37 4.32
C GLN A 98 -11.71 2.28 3.13
N GLY A 99 -10.99 2.05 2.03
CA GLY A 99 -10.99 2.78 0.78
C GLY A 99 -10.02 3.97 0.73
N GLY A 100 -9.25 4.19 1.80
CA GLY A 100 -8.21 5.20 1.86
C GLY A 100 -6.88 4.76 1.24
N THR A 101 -5.88 5.63 1.33
CA THR A 101 -4.52 5.35 0.86
C THR A 101 -3.49 5.54 1.97
N LEU A 102 -2.63 4.55 2.19
CA LEU A 102 -1.41 4.70 2.99
C LEU A 102 -0.19 4.67 2.05
N THR A 103 0.59 5.74 2.06
CA THR A 103 1.83 5.86 1.30
C THR A 103 3.00 6.05 2.24
N ILE A 104 4.02 5.20 2.09
CA ILE A 104 5.29 5.30 2.78
C ILE A 104 6.35 5.54 1.70
N ASP A 105 7.01 6.69 1.75
CA ASP A 105 7.89 7.21 0.70
C ASP A 105 9.27 7.57 1.29
N ASN A 106 10.27 6.71 1.11
CA ASN A 106 11.57 6.86 1.77
C ASN A 106 11.40 7.05 3.29
N ALA A 107 10.58 6.20 3.91
CA ALA A 107 10.18 6.30 5.31
C ALA A 107 9.97 4.90 5.91
N THR A 108 9.69 4.84 7.22
CA THR A 108 9.47 3.59 7.94
C THR A 108 8.11 3.56 8.63
N TRP A 109 7.41 2.43 8.56
CA TRP A 109 6.18 2.17 9.29
C TRP A 109 6.26 0.84 10.06
N ASN A 110 6.14 0.88 11.38
CA ASN A 110 6.19 -0.32 12.22
C ASN A 110 4.92 -0.44 13.04
N THR A 111 4.29 -1.60 13.00
CA THR A 111 3.18 -1.91 13.89
C THR A 111 3.29 -3.31 14.47
N THR A 112 3.05 -3.42 15.76
CA THR A 112 2.98 -4.71 16.46
C THR A 112 1.59 -5.35 16.36
N SER A 113 0.67 -4.75 15.60
CA SER A 113 -0.74 -5.12 15.56
C SER A 113 -1.18 -5.63 14.20
N TYR A 114 -2.48 -5.94 14.07
CA TYR A 114 -3.11 -6.26 12.81
C TYR A 114 -3.15 -5.05 11.89
N PHE A 115 -2.82 -5.29 10.63
CA PHE A 115 -3.14 -4.39 9.53
C PHE A 115 -4.22 -5.03 8.68
N ARG A 116 -5.30 -4.30 8.40
CA ARG A 116 -6.45 -4.82 7.67
C ARG A 116 -6.82 -3.93 6.51
N VAL A 117 -7.24 -4.54 5.40
CA VAL A 117 -7.71 -3.80 4.23
C VAL A 117 -9.02 -4.40 3.78
N GLY A 118 -10.10 -3.63 3.89
CA GLY A 118 -11.45 -4.09 3.54
C GLY A 118 -11.84 -5.42 4.17
N PHE A 119 -11.50 -5.63 5.45
CA PHE A 119 -11.78 -6.89 6.15
C PHE A 119 -13.16 -6.92 6.79
N ASP A 120 -13.62 -5.79 7.34
CA ASP A 120 -14.93 -5.71 7.99
C ASP A 120 -16.07 -5.59 6.95
N ASN A 121 -17.29 -5.98 7.34
CA ASN A 121 -18.43 -6.04 6.42
C ASN A 121 -18.87 -4.64 5.94
N GLY A 122 -18.92 -4.47 4.62
CA GLY A 122 -19.26 -3.22 3.95
C GLY A 122 -18.07 -2.28 3.77
N ASP A 123 -16.86 -2.67 4.19
CA ASP A 123 -15.66 -1.86 3.98
C ASP A 123 -15.29 -1.84 2.49
N ALA A 124 -14.81 -0.68 2.02
CA ALA A 124 -14.08 -0.61 0.75
C ALA A 124 -12.67 -1.17 0.92
N GLY A 125 -12.01 -1.48 -0.19
CA GLY A 125 -10.62 -1.95 -0.16
C GLY A 125 -9.62 -0.83 0.14
N GLY A 126 -8.58 -0.63 -0.65
CA GLY A 126 -7.66 0.49 -0.42
C GLY A 126 -6.32 0.34 -1.10
N THR A 127 -5.51 1.38 -0.97
CA THR A 127 -4.19 1.44 -1.61
C THR A 127 -3.08 1.53 -0.58
N PHE A 128 -2.09 0.66 -0.71
CA PHE A 128 -0.88 0.63 0.12
C PHE A 128 0.36 0.79 -0.74
N ASN A 129 1.11 1.89 -0.56
CA ASN A 129 2.28 2.20 -1.35
C ASN A 129 3.54 2.21 -0.48
N LEU A 130 4.56 1.48 -0.93
CA LEU A 130 5.92 1.48 -0.38
C LEU A 130 6.89 1.92 -1.47
N ILE A 131 7.31 3.17 -1.48
CA ILE A 131 8.10 3.73 -2.59
C ILE A 131 9.42 4.34 -2.12
N ASN A 132 10.35 4.48 -3.06
CA ASN A 132 11.64 5.16 -2.88
C ASN A 132 12.46 4.66 -1.67
N GLY A 133 12.56 3.34 -1.47
CA GLY A 133 13.31 2.78 -0.34
C GLY A 133 12.57 2.79 0.99
N ALA A 134 11.24 2.79 0.95
CA ALA A 134 10.41 2.70 2.14
C ALA A 134 10.46 1.30 2.79
N SER A 135 10.25 1.25 4.10
CA SER A 135 10.14 0.01 4.87
C SER A 135 8.83 -0.04 5.64
N ALA A 136 8.15 -1.19 5.62
CA ALA A 136 7.06 -1.47 6.56
C ALA A 136 7.22 -2.84 7.23
N THR A 137 6.88 -2.90 8.51
CA THR A 137 6.95 -4.11 9.33
C THR A 137 5.61 -4.33 10.03
N PHE A 138 5.07 -5.54 9.91
CA PHE A 138 3.82 -5.97 10.53
C PHE A 138 4.06 -7.22 11.39
N ASP A 139 4.25 -7.04 12.70
CA ASP A 139 4.64 -8.15 13.59
C ASP A 139 3.48 -9.11 13.93
N ASN A 140 2.27 -8.83 13.47
CA ASN A 140 1.13 -9.72 13.67
C ASN A 140 0.64 -10.32 12.36
N GLU A 141 -0.40 -9.76 11.76
CA GLU A 141 -1.02 -10.31 10.57
C GLU A 141 -1.57 -9.19 9.68
N PHE A 142 -1.44 -9.39 8.37
CA PHE A 142 -1.94 -8.49 7.34
C PHE A 142 -3.16 -9.16 6.68
N HIS A 143 -4.36 -8.70 7.03
CA HIS A 143 -5.63 -9.20 6.48
C HIS A 143 -6.09 -8.38 5.28
N VAL A 144 -6.45 -9.04 4.19
CA VAL A 144 -6.88 -8.36 2.97
C VAL A 144 -8.15 -9.01 2.40
N GLY A 145 -9.20 -8.22 2.23
CA GLY A 145 -10.50 -8.67 1.74
C GLY A 145 -11.46 -9.14 2.84
N PRO A 146 -12.76 -9.27 2.53
CA PRO A 146 -13.82 -9.56 3.49
C PRO A 146 -13.64 -10.93 4.14
N ASP A 147 -13.89 -11.02 5.45
CA ASP A 147 -13.92 -12.30 6.17
C ASP A 147 -15.08 -13.19 5.69
N VAL A 148 -14.83 -14.05 4.70
CA VAL A 148 -15.86 -14.94 4.15
C VAL A 148 -16.27 -16.04 5.12
N THR A 149 -15.47 -16.34 6.17
CA THR A 149 -15.87 -17.25 7.25
C THR A 149 -17.07 -16.72 8.04
N ARG A 150 -17.27 -15.39 8.02
CA ARG A 150 -18.41 -14.69 8.61
C ARG A 150 -19.51 -14.36 7.60
N ALA A 151 -19.38 -14.82 6.35
CA ALA A 151 -20.23 -14.47 5.23
C ALA A 151 -20.35 -12.95 5.02
N TRP A 152 -19.26 -12.22 5.28
CA TRP A 152 -19.17 -10.79 5.01
C TRP A 152 -18.97 -10.56 3.51
N THR A 153 -19.54 -9.46 3.02
CA THR A 153 -19.46 -9.10 1.60
C THR A 153 -19.09 -7.64 1.48
N ASN A 154 -18.11 -7.36 0.63
CA ASN A 154 -17.61 -6.01 0.36
C ASN A 154 -17.75 -5.70 -1.14
N PRO A 155 -18.95 -5.29 -1.61
CA PRO A 155 -19.17 -5.03 -3.02
C PRO A 155 -18.22 -3.95 -3.56
N GLY A 156 -17.48 -4.27 -4.62
CA GLY A 156 -16.51 -3.35 -5.22
C GLY A 156 -15.23 -3.17 -4.40
N PHE A 157 -14.93 -4.13 -3.52
CA PHE A 157 -13.63 -4.25 -2.88
C PHE A 157 -12.52 -4.33 -3.93
N THR A 158 -11.44 -3.57 -3.73
CA THR A 158 -10.23 -3.64 -4.55
C THR A 158 -9.05 -3.29 -3.67
N PHE A 159 -8.01 -4.11 -3.70
CA PHE A 159 -6.77 -3.87 -2.99
C PHE A 159 -5.62 -3.67 -3.96
N ASP A 160 -4.95 -2.53 -3.83
CA ASP A 160 -3.77 -2.20 -4.61
C ASP A 160 -2.57 -2.01 -3.67
N MET A 161 -1.57 -2.88 -3.80
CA MET A 161 -0.26 -2.74 -3.16
C MET A 161 0.78 -2.39 -4.21
N ASN A 162 1.54 -1.31 -4.01
CA ASN A 162 2.67 -0.95 -4.87
C ASN A 162 3.99 -0.99 -4.10
N ILE A 163 4.94 -1.80 -4.57
CA ILE A 163 6.30 -1.91 -4.03
C ILE A 163 7.30 -1.31 -5.02
N GLY A 164 7.86 -0.17 -4.66
CA GLY A 164 8.87 0.56 -5.43
C GLY A 164 10.30 0.04 -5.22
N GLY A 165 11.23 0.60 -5.99
CA GLY A 165 12.64 0.23 -5.92
C GLY A 165 13.25 0.52 -4.54
N GLY A 166 14.00 -0.46 -4.04
CA GLY A 166 14.65 -0.42 -2.74
C GLY A 166 13.71 -0.60 -1.54
N SER A 167 12.40 -0.69 -1.76
CA SER A 167 11.43 -0.81 -0.68
C SER A 167 11.36 -2.23 -0.12
N THR A 168 11.06 -2.36 1.17
CA THR A 168 10.98 -3.62 1.89
C THR A 168 9.67 -3.72 2.66
N LEU A 169 9.01 -4.87 2.58
CA LEU A 169 7.84 -5.21 3.38
C LEU A 169 8.13 -6.47 4.18
N ASP A 170 8.08 -6.37 5.50
CA ASP A 170 8.25 -7.49 6.42
C ASP A 170 6.89 -7.93 6.99
N LEU A 171 6.51 -9.16 6.65
CA LEU A 171 5.31 -9.88 7.06
C LEU A 171 5.67 -11.10 7.91
N ASN A 172 6.83 -11.11 8.57
CA ASN A 172 7.26 -12.19 9.46
C ASN A 172 6.56 -12.18 10.82
N GLY A 173 5.49 -11.39 10.95
CA GLY A 173 4.61 -11.43 12.09
C GLY A 173 4.00 -12.81 12.35
N ALA A 174 3.13 -12.90 13.37
CA ALA A 174 2.53 -14.13 13.86
C ALA A 174 2.00 -15.08 12.76
N VAL A 175 1.40 -14.55 11.69
CA VAL A 175 0.82 -15.36 10.60
C VAL A 175 1.40 -15.00 9.24
N GLY A 176 1.49 -13.72 8.87
CA GLY A 176 1.85 -13.29 7.52
C GLY A 176 0.77 -12.43 6.88
N MET A 177 0.67 -12.46 5.55
CA MET A 177 -0.43 -11.87 4.80
C MET A 177 -1.45 -12.92 4.38
N TRP A 178 -2.73 -12.60 4.55
CA TRP A 178 -3.84 -13.47 4.17
C TRP A 178 -4.86 -12.73 3.30
N LEU A 179 -5.17 -13.33 2.15
CA LEU A 179 -6.17 -12.86 1.19
C LEU A 179 -7.48 -13.67 1.41
N TYR A 180 -8.50 -13.05 2.00
CA TYR A 180 -9.77 -13.69 2.41
C TYR A 180 -10.84 -13.77 1.30
N ASP A 181 -10.74 -12.95 0.25
CA ASP A 181 -11.73 -12.93 -0.82
C ASP A 181 -11.56 -14.13 -1.77
N SER A 182 -12.69 -14.74 -2.11
CA SER A 182 -12.77 -15.77 -3.13
C SER A 182 -12.52 -15.24 -4.55
N ASP A 183 -12.80 -13.96 -4.81
CA ASP A 183 -12.51 -13.32 -6.09
C ASP A 183 -11.09 -12.75 -6.10
N LEU A 184 -10.16 -13.52 -6.66
CA LEU A 184 -8.76 -13.12 -6.72
C LEU A 184 -8.51 -11.91 -7.62
N SER A 185 -9.48 -11.51 -8.46
CA SER A 185 -9.33 -10.34 -9.35
C SER A 185 -9.39 -9.01 -8.62
N ASP A 186 -9.79 -9.00 -7.35
CA ASP A 186 -9.85 -7.81 -6.52
C ASP A 186 -8.48 -7.44 -5.90
N TYR A 187 -7.43 -8.23 -6.14
CA TYR A 187 -6.10 -8.01 -5.58
C TYR A 187 -5.06 -7.69 -6.65
N ASN A 188 -4.34 -6.58 -6.44
CA ASN A 188 -3.16 -6.22 -7.23
C ASN A 188 -1.97 -5.99 -6.30
N ILE A 189 -0.95 -6.83 -6.39
CA ILE A 189 0.35 -6.63 -5.74
C ILE A 189 1.37 -6.36 -6.84
N ASN A 190 1.78 -5.11 -6.96
CA ASN A 190 2.55 -4.62 -8.09
C ASN A 190 3.93 -4.13 -7.67
N PHE A 191 4.97 -4.70 -8.27
CA PHE A 191 6.32 -4.18 -8.14
C PHE A 191 6.61 -3.20 -9.27
N THR A 192 7.05 -2.00 -8.92
CA THR A 192 7.46 -0.95 -9.85
C THR A 192 8.98 -0.72 -9.86
N GLY A 193 9.71 -1.52 -9.06
CA GLY A 193 11.16 -1.52 -9.00
C GLY A 193 11.68 -2.68 -8.17
N ALA A 194 12.99 -2.71 -7.95
CA ALA A 194 13.68 -3.75 -7.20
C ALA A 194 13.41 -3.65 -5.68
N GLY A 195 12.24 -4.10 -5.23
CA GLY A 195 11.88 -4.23 -3.82
C GLY A 195 11.83 -5.68 -3.34
N THR A 196 11.52 -5.87 -2.06
CA THR A 196 11.39 -7.19 -1.44
C THR A 196 10.16 -7.30 -0.55
N ILE A 197 9.57 -8.49 -0.49
CA ILE A 197 8.58 -8.86 0.53
C ILE A 197 9.12 -10.10 1.24
N GLU A 198 9.19 -10.05 2.56
CA GLU A 198 9.57 -11.19 3.40
C GLU A 198 8.36 -11.66 4.20
N GLY A 199 8.17 -12.97 4.26
CA GLY A 199 7.20 -13.60 5.12
C GLY A 199 6.22 -14.50 4.40
N ARG A 200 5.18 -14.85 5.12
CA ARG A 200 4.21 -15.88 4.72
C ARG A 200 3.04 -15.24 3.99
N ILE A 201 2.52 -15.99 3.03
CA ILE A 201 1.35 -15.61 2.24
C ILE A 201 0.34 -16.75 2.28
N GLY A 202 -0.93 -16.41 2.34
CA GLY A 202 -2.00 -17.37 2.17
C GLY A 202 -3.22 -16.78 1.48
N ILE A 203 -4.01 -17.68 0.89
CA ILE A 203 -5.19 -17.38 0.10
C ILE A 203 -6.28 -18.33 0.55
N GLU A 204 -7.47 -17.80 0.79
CA GLU A 204 -8.59 -18.59 1.30
C GLU A 204 -9.22 -19.54 0.27
N THR A 205 -9.16 -19.20 -1.01
CA THR A 205 -9.94 -19.79 -2.12
C THR A 205 -9.71 -21.29 -2.38
N GLU A 206 -8.86 -22.00 -1.63
CA GLU A 206 -8.50 -23.38 -1.96
C GLU A 206 -8.59 -24.38 -0.80
N GLY A 207 -9.21 -24.03 0.35
CA GLY A 207 -9.25 -24.95 1.49
C GLY A 207 -7.86 -25.38 1.96
N VAL A 208 -6.84 -24.60 1.60
CA VAL A 208 -5.45 -24.80 1.98
C VAL A 208 -5.31 -24.38 3.43
N ALA A 209 -4.42 -25.07 4.14
CA ALA A 209 -4.03 -24.62 5.47
C ALA A 209 -3.44 -23.20 5.40
N ASN A 210 -3.56 -22.49 6.51
CA ASN A 210 -3.01 -21.15 6.67
C ASN A 210 -1.54 -21.09 6.21
N ASN A 211 -1.15 -20.04 5.49
CA ASN A 211 0.22 -19.75 5.03
C ASN A 211 0.86 -20.76 4.05
N VAL A 212 0.13 -21.30 3.08
CA VAL A 212 0.70 -22.32 2.15
C VAL A 212 0.85 -21.80 0.71
N ALA A 213 0.34 -20.60 0.40
CA ALA A 213 0.49 -20.04 -0.94
C ALA A 213 1.97 -19.72 -1.23
N THR A 214 2.33 -19.74 -2.51
CA THR A 214 3.65 -19.30 -3.00
C THR A 214 3.50 -18.00 -3.79
N TRP A 215 4.58 -17.23 -3.90
CA TRP A 215 4.59 -16.01 -4.73
C TRP A 215 4.33 -16.32 -6.21
N GLU A 216 4.77 -17.48 -6.66
CA GLU A 216 4.52 -18.06 -7.97
C GLU A 216 3.01 -18.32 -8.16
N ASN A 217 2.29 -18.81 -7.12
CA ASN A 217 0.83 -18.93 -7.20
C ASN A 217 0.14 -17.57 -7.38
N LEU A 218 0.61 -16.53 -6.68
CA LEU A 218 0.06 -15.18 -6.85
C LEU A 218 0.32 -14.65 -8.27
N TRP A 219 1.48 -14.96 -8.85
CA TRP A 219 1.79 -14.62 -10.24
C TRP A 219 0.88 -15.38 -11.21
N ASP A 220 0.73 -16.69 -11.07
CA ASP A 220 -0.11 -17.51 -11.96
C ASP A 220 -1.59 -17.10 -11.93
N ASN A 221 -2.06 -16.55 -10.80
CA ASN A 221 -3.41 -16.02 -10.64
C ASN A 221 -3.56 -14.55 -11.07
N GLY A 222 -2.50 -13.88 -11.52
CA GLY A 222 -2.53 -12.49 -11.97
C GLY A 222 -2.53 -11.43 -10.85
N ILE A 223 -2.44 -11.85 -9.59
CA ILE A 223 -2.40 -10.97 -8.40
C ILE A 223 -1.04 -10.26 -8.34
N LEU A 224 0.05 -11.01 -8.49
CA LEU A 224 1.41 -10.47 -8.47
C LEU A 224 1.79 -9.96 -9.86
N GLN A 225 2.27 -8.72 -9.92
CA GLN A 225 2.51 -7.98 -11.16
C GLN A 225 3.86 -7.26 -11.14
N TRP A 226 4.40 -7.04 -12.33
CA TRP A 226 5.55 -6.17 -12.59
C TRP A 226 5.11 -5.00 -13.48
N ASN A 227 5.24 -3.77 -12.98
CA ASN A 227 4.83 -2.54 -13.66
C ASN A 227 3.39 -2.58 -14.20
N GLY A 228 2.47 -3.13 -13.41
CA GLY A 228 1.05 -3.25 -13.73
C GLY A 228 0.72 -4.34 -14.76
N ALA A 229 1.65 -5.26 -15.02
CA ALA A 229 1.45 -6.37 -15.94
C ALA A 229 1.84 -7.71 -15.31
N ASN A 230 1.10 -8.75 -15.66
CA ASN A 230 1.39 -10.14 -15.36
C ASN A 230 1.57 -10.89 -16.70
N VAL A 231 2.76 -10.77 -17.28
CA VAL A 231 3.10 -11.34 -18.60
C VAL A 231 4.51 -11.90 -18.54
N GLY A 232 4.76 -13.03 -19.22
CA GLY A 232 6.09 -13.68 -19.20
C GLY A 232 6.22 -14.75 -18.12
N GLN A 233 7.46 -15.15 -17.81
CA GLN A 233 7.74 -16.14 -16.77
C GLN A 233 8.02 -15.42 -15.45
N PHE A 234 7.64 -16.04 -14.32
CA PHE A 234 7.91 -15.50 -12.98
C PHE A 234 9.39 -15.15 -12.77
N ASP A 235 10.29 -16.06 -13.16
CA ASP A 235 11.75 -15.92 -13.00
C ASP A 235 12.37 -14.78 -13.83
N ASP A 236 11.63 -14.22 -14.80
CA ASP A 236 12.07 -13.04 -15.55
C ASP A 236 12.03 -11.76 -14.68
N TYR A 237 11.18 -11.76 -13.64
CA TYR A 237 10.86 -10.57 -12.84
C TYR A 237 11.13 -10.76 -11.35
N PHE A 238 11.10 -12.00 -10.87
CA PHE A 238 11.15 -12.31 -9.46
C PHE A 238 12.06 -13.51 -9.18
N SER A 239 12.51 -13.58 -7.94
CA SER A 239 13.17 -14.75 -7.39
C SER A 239 12.69 -14.97 -5.97
N THR A 240 12.64 -16.23 -5.55
CA THR A 240 12.27 -16.62 -4.20
C THR A 240 13.44 -17.27 -3.46
N SER A 241 13.49 -17.07 -2.15
CA SER A 241 14.40 -17.78 -1.25
C SER A 241 13.69 -18.24 0.00
N GLY A 242 14.27 -19.20 0.71
CA GLY A 242 13.67 -19.80 1.90
C GLY A 242 12.64 -20.87 1.57
N THR A 243 11.76 -21.18 2.52
CA THR A 243 10.73 -22.21 2.37
C THR A 243 9.35 -21.58 2.44
N ALA A 244 8.52 -21.81 1.43
CA ALA A 244 7.14 -21.34 1.41
C ALA A 244 6.39 -21.70 2.70
N GLY A 245 5.62 -20.75 3.23
CA GLY A 245 4.90 -20.91 4.49
C GLY A 245 5.74 -20.76 5.76
N THR A 246 7.00 -20.32 5.66
CA THR A 246 7.86 -19.98 6.80
C THR A 246 8.19 -18.49 6.83
N THR A 247 8.68 -18.00 7.96
CA THR A 247 9.14 -16.60 8.15
C THR A 247 10.47 -16.29 7.45
N GLU A 248 11.02 -17.21 6.67
CA GLU A 248 12.23 -16.96 5.87
C GLU A 248 11.89 -16.93 4.37
N TYR A 249 10.60 -17.00 4.00
CA TYR A 249 10.18 -16.98 2.61
C TYR A 249 10.24 -15.55 2.07
N THR A 250 11.16 -15.29 1.15
CA THR A 250 11.38 -13.96 0.61
C THR A 250 11.08 -13.93 -0.88
N LEU A 251 10.30 -12.95 -1.32
CA LEU A 251 10.17 -12.53 -2.71
C LEU A 251 11.11 -11.35 -2.96
N THR A 252 11.95 -11.47 -3.98
CA THR A 252 12.80 -10.36 -4.43
C THR A 252 12.52 -10.06 -5.90
N ALA A 253 12.18 -8.81 -6.20
CA ALA A 253 12.11 -8.36 -7.58
C ALA A 253 13.51 -8.30 -8.20
N VAL A 254 13.66 -8.97 -9.34
CA VAL A 254 14.89 -8.98 -10.13
C VAL A 254 14.94 -7.68 -10.93
N PRO A 255 15.91 -6.79 -10.70
CA PRO A 255 16.05 -5.60 -11.52
C PRO A 255 16.28 -6.04 -12.97
N GLU A 256 15.51 -5.47 -13.91
CA GLU A 256 15.79 -5.68 -15.33
C GLU A 256 17.28 -5.38 -15.59
N PRO A 257 18.00 -6.24 -16.33
CA PRO A 257 19.38 -5.97 -16.68
C PRO A 257 19.40 -4.63 -17.40
N SER A 258 19.99 -3.62 -16.76
CA SER A 258 19.92 -2.25 -17.28
C SER A 258 20.31 -2.26 -18.76
N SER A 259 19.46 -1.71 -19.62
CA SER A 259 19.77 -1.57 -21.04
C SER A 259 21.11 -0.84 -21.25
N ALA A 260 21.51 -0.01 -20.28
CA ALA A 260 22.85 0.57 -20.17
C ALA A 260 23.98 -0.47 -20.05
N ALA A 261 23.81 -1.55 -19.28
CA ALA A 261 24.77 -2.66 -19.24
C ALA A 261 24.87 -3.37 -20.59
N LEU A 262 23.74 -3.57 -21.28
CA LEU A 262 23.72 -4.18 -22.61
C LEU A 262 24.39 -3.28 -23.67
N VAL A 263 24.14 -1.98 -23.63
CA VAL A 263 24.81 -0.99 -24.50
C VAL A 263 26.30 -0.90 -24.15
N GLY A 264 26.66 -0.95 -22.87
CA GLY A 264 28.05 -0.97 -22.41
C GLY A 264 28.81 -2.19 -22.93
N LEU A 265 28.21 -3.38 -22.83
CA LEU A 265 28.75 -4.63 -23.39
C LEU A 265 28.87 -4.56 -24.92
N SER A 266 27.88 -4.00 -25.60
CA SER A 266 27.91 -3.80 -27.06
C SER A 266 29.02 -2.82 -27.47
N GLY A 267 29.21 -1.74 -26.73
CA GLY A 267 30.30 -0.79 -26.90
C GLY A 267 31.67 -1.43 -26.66
N LEU A 268 31.81 -2.25 -25.61
CA LEU A 268 33.03 -2.98 -25.32
C LEU A 268 33.36 -3.99 -26.43
N ALA A 269 32.37 -4.72 -26.94
CA ALA A 269 32.54 -5.64 -28.07
C ALA A 269 33.02 -4.92 -29.34
N LEU A 270 32.51 -3.70 -29.61
CA LEU A 270 32.97 -2.85 -30.72
C LEU A 270 34.43 -2.40 -30.55
N ILE A 271 34.84 -2.01 -29.33
CA ILE A 271 36.22 -1.61 -29.02
C ILE A 271 37.17 -2.80 -29.20
N LEU A 272 36.80 -3.98 -28.70
CA LEU A 272 37.59 -5.21 -28.83
C LEU A 272 37.73 -5.65 -30.29
N ARG A 273 36.70 -5.46 -31.12
CA ARG A 273 36.77 -5.77 -32.56
C ARG A 273 37.74 -4.88 -33.34
N ARG A 274 37.92 -3.62 -32.94
CA ARG A 274 38.84 -2.68 -33.61
C ARG A 274 40.32 -2.91 -33.29
N ARG A 275 40.64 -3.74 -32.30
CA ARG A 275 42.01 -4.03 -31.85
C ARG A 275 42.63 -5.29 -32.46
N LYS A 276 41.93 -5.97 -33.38
CA LYS A 276 42.49 -7.03 -34.23
C LYS A 276 42.76 -6.47 -35.61
#